data_AF-A0A7C8QGK5-F1
#
_entry.id   AF-A0A7C8QGK5-F1
#
_cell.length_a   1.000
_cell.length_b   1.000
_cell.length_c   1.000
_cell.angle_alpha   90.00
_cell.angle_beta   90.00
_cell.angle_gamma   90.00
#
_symmetry.space_group_name_H-M   'P 1'
#
loop_
_entity.id
_entity.type
_entity.pdbx_description
1 polymer ?
#
loop_
_entity_poly.entity_id
_entity_poly.type
_entity_poly.pdbx_seq_one_letter_code
_entity_poly.pdbx_strand_id
1 'polypeptide(L)'
;MKFSFSILLAAAAAVPQALAHYNFERLIVGSTVTGEYEYVRRTTNSNSPVQDVTSNDLRCNVGSFGYAATTKTYKVTAGSTVGFTIRDYIGHPGPLYAYLSKSTTANVNAYDGSGDWFKIYELGVKDFATYTTSMTWLSDGFKNYTFTIPKAIPNGQYLLRGEHIAVHGSGSIGGAQFYLGCAQLEISGGTGGTPKPVGKIPGIYSATDPGIYFNPYWPPVTNYTMPGPAVYKALLPLINAHSSIYRTLNFNMANLEKDPESIAFARTLDNVPWCEEYEKMISGVLYDGMVPELCEGRFRARKLLHKYNDYFPADATRDSLTDEREVMLRQVLGSVGKNPFIEPPFRIDYGCNIIIGERFYANFGLIILDICFVKIGDRVMFGPNVSIFAATHETGVQSRRDNIEYGRPVTIGNDCWIGGNTTIMPGVTIGKGCTIGAGSVVTKDVPDWSVAIGQPARVVRKVDPVPDI
;
A
#
# COMPACT_ATOMS: atom_id res chain seq x y z
N MET A 1 -46.52 47.55 35.63
CA MET A 1 -45.80 47.67 34.34
C MET A 1 -45.11 46.33 34.10
N LYS A 2 -45.71 45.33 33.43
CA LYS A 2 -45.83 45.20 31.96
C LYS A 2 -44.56 45.62 31.22
N PHE A 3 -43.73 44.63 30.87
CA PHE A 3 -43.17 44.51 29.52
C PHE A 3 -43.14 43.02 29.14
N SER A 4 -43.91 42.71 28.12
CA SER A 4 -43.91 41.44 27.39
C SER A 4 -42.82 41.46 26.32
N PHE A 5 -42.14 40.33 26.10
CA PHE A 5 -41.59 39.91 24.81
C PHE A 5 -41.63 38.36 24.85
N SER A 6 -42.58 37.69 24.20
CA SER A 6 -42.78 37.46 22.76
C SER A 6 -42.30 36.06 22.37
N ILE A 7 -43.30 35.32 21.88
CA ILE A 7 -43.30 34.01 21.23
C ILE A 7 -42.49 34.02 19.92
N LEU A 8 -42.17 32.81 19.42
CA LEU A 8 -41.52 32.41 18.15
C LEU A 8 -40.00 32.16 18.29
N LEU A 9 -39.41 31.02 17.91
CA LEU A 9 -39.74 30.09 16.83
C LEU A 9 -39.62 28.61 17.28
N ALA A 10 -40.67 27.84 17.09
CA ALA A 10 -40.55 26.41 16.80
C ALA A 10 -40.16 26.27 15.32
N ALA A 11 -38.87 26.08 15.06
CA ALA A 11 -38.37 25.57 13.80
C ALA A 11 -37.39 24.44 14.12
N ALA A 12 -37.93 23.31 14.61
CA ALA A 12 -37.23 22.05 14.45
C ALA A 12 -37.19 21.81 12.94
N ALA A 13 -36.04 22.16 12.36
CA ALA A 13 -35.73 21.88 10.97
C ALA A 13 -36.12 20.43 10.66
N ALA A 14 -36.93 20.27 9.62
CA ALA A 14 -36.99 19.03 8.89
C ALA A 14 -35.55 18.69 8.49
N VAL A 15 -34.88 17.86 9.28
CA VAL A 15 -33.64 17.20 8.88
C VAL A 15 -34.01 16.43 7.62
N PRO A 16 -33.31 16.61 6.49
CA PRO A 16 -33.55 15.76 5.33
C PRO A 16 -33.25 14.32 5.76
N GLN A 17 -34.29 13.53 5.97
CA GLN A 17 -34.14 12.09 6.03
C GLN A 17 -33.71 11.61 4.63
N ALA A 18 -32.64 10.82 4.56
CA ALA A 18 -32.16 10.05 3.41
C ALA A 18 -31.38 10.77 2.29
N LEU A 19 -30.17 11.29 2.58
CA LEU A 19 -29.18 11.72 1.57
C LEU A 19 -27.90 10.86 1.51
N ALA A 20 -27.89 9.67 2.12
CA ALA A 20 -26.67 8.87 2.25
C ALA A 20 -26.77 7.42 1.73
N HIS A 21 -27.90 7.01 1.13
CA HIS A 21 -28.14 5.65 0.64
C HIS A 21 -28.00 5.59 -0.89
N TYR A 22 -27.31 4.57 -1.40
CA TYR A 22 -26.88 4.51 -2.80
C TYR A 22 -27.01 3.10 -3.40
N ASN A 23 -26.95 3.03 -4.72
CA ASN A 23 -27.02 1.78 -5.49
C ASN A 23 -25.81 1.62 -6.42
N PHE A 24 -25.43 0.37 -6.66
CA PHE A 24 -24.48 -0.03 -7.69
C PHE A 24 -25.29 -0.40 -8.92
N GLU A 25 -25.47 0.53 -9.85
CA GLU A 25 -26.52 0.44 -10.88
C GLU A 25 -26.01 0.36 -12.32
N ARG A 26 -24.77 0.80 -12.59
CA ARG A 26 -24.14 0.71 -13.92
C ARG A 26 -22.80 0.03 -13.82
N LEU A 27 -22.48 -0.75 -14.84
CA LEU A 27 -21.16 -1.34 -15.01
C LEU A 27 -20.24 -0.30 -15.67
N ILE A 28 -18.99 -0.26 -15.22
CA ILE A 28 -17.90 0.46 -15.87
C ILE A 28 -17.01 -0.59 -16.55
N VAL A 29 -16.61 -0.35 -17.80
CA VAL A 29 -15.63 -1.19 -18.52
C VAL A 29 -14.67 -0.26 -19.26
N GLY A 30 -13.41 -0.25 -18.84
CA GLY A 30 -12.44 0.75 -19.28
C GLY A 30 -12.92 2.16 -18.98
N SER A 31 -13.06 3.00 -20.00
CA SER A 31 -13.62 4.36 -19.91
C SER A 31 -15.13 4.43 -20.14
N THR A 32 -15.79 3.32 -20.46
CA THR A 32 -17.21 3.27 -20.80
C THR A 32 -18.08 2.99 -19.58
N VAL A 33 -19.16 3.74 -19.42
CA VAL A 33 -20.23 3.49 -18.44
C VAL A 33 -21.45 2.96 -19.19
N THR A 34 -22.00 1.83 -18.76
CA THR A 34 -23.18 1.20 -19.41
C THR A 34 -24.50 1.87 -19.01
N GLY A 35 -25.60 1.47 -19.66
CA GLY A 35 -26.94 1.85 -19.23
C GLY A 35 -27.27 1.37 -17.81
N GLU A 36 -28.22 2.07 -17.18
CA GLU A 36 -28.72 1.72 -15.83
C GLU A 36 -29.36 0.34 -15.82
N TYR A 37 -28.90 -0.52 -14.91
CA TYR A 37 -29.28 -1.92 -14.76
C TYR A 37 -29.23 -2.74 -16.07
N GLU A 38 -28.45 -2.28 -17.05
CA GLU A 38 -28.33 -2.96 -18.34
C GLU A 38 -27.62 -4.30 -18.18
N TYR A 39 -26.50 -4.27 -17.45
CA TYR A 39 -25.67 -5.44 -17.13
C TYR A 39 -25.61 -5.73 -15.64
N VAL A 40 -26.23 -4.89 -14.81
CA VAL A 40 -26.33 -5.05 -13.35
C VAL A 40 -27.76 -5.45 -13.01
N ARG A 41 -27.92 -6.51 -12.20
CA ARG A 41 -29.25 -6.96 -11.77
C ARG A 41 -29.93 -5.88 -10.96
N ARG A 42 -31.12 -5.48 -11.40
CA ARG A 42 -31.97 -4.53 -10.68
C ARG A 42 -32.42 -5.10 -9.34
N THR A 43 -32.59 -4.24 -8.34
CA THR A 43 -33.04 -4.59 -6.99
C THR A 43 -34.42 -4.00 -6.71
N THR A 44 -35.15 -4.54 -5.73
CA THR A 44 -36.52 -4.10 -5.40
C THR A 44 -36.63 -3.31 -4.09
N ASN A 45 -35.58 -3.27 -3.28
CA ASN A 45 -35.54 -2.55 -2.01
C ASN A 45 -35.11 -1.08 -2.13
N SER A 46 -35.29 -0.48 -3.32
CA SER A 46 -34.83 0.88 -3.62
C SER A 46 -33.31 1.00 -3.37
N ASN A 47 -32.88 1.94 -2.53
CA ASN A 47 -31.51 2.14 -2.07
C ASN A 47 -31.27 1.62 -0.63
N SER A 48 -32.17 0.79 -0.09
CA SER A 48 -32.01 0.25 1.27
C SER A 48 -30.87 -0.77 1.34
N PRO A 49 -30.14 -0.84 2.46
CA PRO A 49 -29.12 -1.87 2.66
C PRO A 49 -29.73 -3.24 2.99
N VAL A 50 -28.93 -4.29 2.84
CA VAL A 50 -29.14 -5.58 3.51
C VAL A 50 -28.41 -5.53 4.85
N GLN A 51 -28.98 -6.08 5.93
CA GLN A 51 -28.33 -6.12 7.25
C GLN A 51 -28.16 -7.54 7.80
N ASP A 52 -29.04 -8.46 7.41
CA ASP A 52 -28.94 -9.86 7.79
C ASP A 52 -27.88 -10.58 6.95
N VAL A 53 -26.72 -10.84 7.56
CA VAL A 53 -25.60 -11.55 6.92
C VAL A 53 -25.88 -13.03 6.64
N THR A 54 -26.99 -13.57 7.16
CA THR A 54 -27.43 -14.94 6.90
C THR A 54 -28.45 -15.04 5.77
N SER A 55 -28.97 -13.91 5.28
CA SER A 55 -29.95 -13.87 4.19
C SER A 55 -29.32 -14.15 2.83
N ASN A 56 -30.07 -14.84 1.96
CA ASN A 56 -29.71 -15.00 0.54
C ASN A 56 -29.67 -13.66 -0.21
N ASP A 57 -30.39 -12.63 0.27
CA ASP A 57 -30.33 -11.30 -0.31
C ASP A 57 -28.93 -10.68 -0.21
N LEU A 58 -28.06 -11.16 0.69
CA LEU A 58 -26.69 -10.68 0.79
C LEU A 58 -25.84 -10.99 -0.46
N ARG A 59 -26.28 -11.97 -1.29
CA ARG A 59 -25.58 -12.31 -2.54
C ARG A 59 -25.56 -11.15 -3.51
N CYS A 60 -26.75 -10.72 -3.93
CA CYS A 60 -26.92 -9.76 -5.03
C CYS A 60 -28.00 -8.71 -4.75
N ASN A 61 -28.42 -8.58 -3.49
CA ASN A 61 -29.41 -7.65 -2.96
C ASN A 61 -30.86 -8.11 -3.21
N VAL A 62 -31.81 -7.49 -2.51
CA VAL A 62 -33.21 -7.93 -2.44
C VAL A 62 -33.86 -7.92 -3.82
N GLY A 63 -34.48 -9.04 -4.17
CA GLY A 63 -35.23 -9.21 -5.42
C GLY A 63 -34.37 -9.34 -6.68
N SER A 64 -33.04 -9.30 -6.58
CA SER A 64 -32.17 -9.23 -7.76
C SER A 64 -32.29 -10.42 -8.69
N PHE A 65 -32.54 -11.60 -8.13
CA PHE A 65 -32.63 -12.84 -8.91
C PHE A 65 -33.86 -12.84 -9.84
N GLY A 66 -34.95 -12.15 -9.49
CA GLY A 66 -36.10 -11.97 -10.36
C GLY A 66 -35.80 -11.24 -11.67
N TYR A 67 -34.70 -10.47 -11.71
CA TYR A 67 -34.21 -9.76 -12.90
C TYR A 67 -33.06 -10.48 -13.61
N ALA A 68 -32.60 -11.62 -13.10
CA ALA A 68 -31.46 -12.34 -13.67
C ALA A 68 -31.70 -12.71 -15.14
N ALA A 69 -32.90 -13.18 -15.48
CA ALA A 69 -33.25 -13.60 -16.84
C ALA A 69 -33.28 -12.45 -17.87
N THR A 70 -33.57 -11.22 -17.42
CA THR A 70 -33.73 -10.03 -18.29
C THR A 70 -32.51 -9.12 -18.29
N THR A 71 -31.60 -9.27 -17.32
CA THR A 71 -30.33 -8.53 -17.27
C THR A 71 -29.41 -9.05 -18.37
N LYS A 72 -28.75 -8.15 -19.14
CA LYS A 72 -27.81 -8.57 -20.19
C LYS A 72 -26.50 -9.08 -19.56
N THR A 73 -25.74 -9.83 -20.33
CA THR A 73 -24.40 -10.31 -19.95
C THR A 73 -23.33 -9.58 -20.75
N TYR A 74 -22.39 -8.91 -20.08
CA TYR A 74 -21.34 -8.14 -20.72
C TYR A 74 -20.13 -9.02 -21.03
N LYS A 75 -19.65 -8.99 -22.28
CA LYS A 75 -18.45 -9.73 -22.68
C LYS A 75 -17.20 -8.93 -22.35
N VAL A 76 -16.28 -9.50 -21.57
CA VAL A 76 -15.06 -8.83 -21.13
C VAL A 76 -13.88 -9.78 -21.14
N THR A 77 -12.68 -9.24 -21.39
CA THR A 77 -11.45 -10.03 -21.34
C THR A 77 -10.84 -9.95 -19.94
N ALA A 78 -10.35 -11.07 -19.41
CA ALA A 78 -9.56 -11.09 -18.17
C ALA A 78 -8.37 -10.11 -18.28
N GLY A 79 -8.09 -9.38 -17.22
CA GLY A 79 -7.14 -8.25 -17.21
C GLY A 79 -7.75 -6.89 -17.57
N SER A 80 -9.03 -6.83 -17.99
CA SER A 80 -9.71 -5.56 -18.22
C SER A 80 -10.01 -4.85 -16.90
N THR A 81 -9.96 -3.53 -16.92
CA THR A 81 -10.48 -2.68 -15.86
C THR A 81 -12.01 -2.62 -15.97
N VAL A 82 -12.69 -2.99 -14.90
CA VAL A 82 -14.15 -2.91 -14.75
C VAL A 82 -14.51 -2.22 -13.44
N GLY A 83 -15.77 -1.93 -13.20
CA GLY A 83 -16.19 -1.31 -11.96
C GLY A 83 -17.68 -1.04 -11.90
N PHE A 84 -18.09 -0.22 -10.94
CA PHE A 84 -19.47 0.24 -10.82
C PHE A 84 -19.53 1.75 -10.67
N THR A 85 -20.58 2.34 -11.22
CA THR A 85 -21.01 3.67 -10.77
C THR A 85 -21.84 3.52 -9.50
N ILE A 86 -21.69 4.45 -8.59
CA ILE A 86 -22.50 4.61 -7.38
C ILE A 86 -23.50 5.72 -7.65
N ARG A 87 -24.80 5.42 -7.51
CA ARG A 87 -25.84 6.45 -7.56
C ARG A 87 -25.58 7.48 -6.46
N ASP A 88 -25.49 8.75 -6.84
CA ASP A 88 -25.06 9.87 -5.99
C ASP A 88 -23.57 9.81 -5.62
N TYR A 89 -23.24 9.16 -4.51
CA TYR A 89 -21.88 8.89 -4.01
C TYR A 89 -21.93 7.99 -2.76
N ILE A 90 -20.79 7.42 -2.36
CA ILE A 90 -20.66 6.73 -1.06
C ILE A 90 -20.70 7.76 0.06
N GLY A 91 -21.86 7.86 0.72
CA GLY A 91 -22.12 8.81 1.80
C GLY A 91 -21.99 8.25 3.22
N HIS A 92 -21.63 6.98 3.36
CA HIS A 92 -21.44 6.34 4.66
C HIS A 92 -19.99 5.86 4.84
N PRO A 93 -19.43 5.94 6.06
CA PRO A 93 -18.10 5.40 6.35
C PRO A 93 -18.11 3.88 6.22
N GLY A 94 -17.08 3.31 5.59
CA GLY A 94 -16.96 1.86 5.47
C GLY A 94 -15.98 1.36 4.41
N PRO A 95 -15.62 0.07 4.45
CA PRO A 95 -14.82 -0.54 3.40
C PRO A 95 -15.63 -0.86 2.14
N LEU A 96 -14.92 -0.98 1.01
CA LEU A 96 -15.44 -1.27 -0.31
C LEU A 96 -14.78 -2.54 -0.88
N TYR A 97 -15.56 -3.37 -1.57
CA TYR A 97 -15.14 -4.67 -2.07
C TYR A 97 -15.61 -4.93 -3.50
N ALA A 98 -14.92 -5.86 -4.16
CA ALA A 98 -15.47 -6.58 -5.30
C ALA A 98 -15.16 -8.08 -5.24
N TYR A 99 -16.14 -8.89 -5.67
CA TYR A 99 -16.04 -10.35 -5.69
C TYR A 99 -16.47 -10.90 -7.05
N LEU A 100 -15.89 -12.03 -7.43
CA LEU A 100 -16.36 -12.83 -8.56
C LEU A 100 -16.89 -14.18 -8.07
N SER A 101 -17.93 -14.67 -8.74
CA SER A 101 -18.41 -16.05 -8.60
C SER A 101 -18.68 -16.65 -9.96
N LYS A 102 -18.01 -17.77 -10.26
CA LYS A 102 -18.22 -18.48 -11.52
C LYS A 102 -19.58 -19.16 -11.51
N SER A 103 -20.34 -18.99 -12.58
CA SER A 103 -21.64 -19.63 -12.73
C SER A 103 -21.51 -21.15 -12.66
N THR A 104 -22.30 -21.77 -11.77
CA THR A 104 -22.44 -23.23 -11.67
C THR A 104 -23.52 -23.77 -12.62
N THR A 105 -24.34 -22.89 -13.19
CA THR A 105 -25.30 -23.21 -14.24
C THR A 105 -24.69 -22.92 -15.62
N ALA A 106 -25.32 -23.46 -16.67
CA ALA A 106 -24.90 -23.23 -18.06
C ALA A 106 -24.95 -21.73 -18.46
N ASN A 107 -25.82 -20.95 -17.83
CA ASN A 107 -25.97 -19.52 -18.10
C ASN A 107 -26.16 -18.73 -16.79
N VAL A 108 -25.37 -17.67 -16.61
CA VAL A 108 -25.41 -16.77 -15.46
C VAL A 108 -26.80 -16.16 -15.25
N ASN A 109 -27.61 -15.99 -16.30
CA ASN A 109 -29.01 -15.56 -16.21
C ASN A 109 -29.90 -16.50 -15.37
N ALA A 110 -29.48 -17.75 -15.16
CA ALA A 110 -30.14 -18.73 -14.30
C ALA A 110 -29.37 -19.00 -13.00
N TYR A 111 -28.26 -18.32 -12.76
CA TYR A 111 -27.40 -18.50 -11.60
C TYR A 111 -27.73 -17.49 -10.49
N ASP A 112 -28.03 -17.98 -9.29
CA ASP A 112 -28.43 -17.19 -8.13
C ASP A 112 -27.25 -16.72 -7.25
N GLY A 113 -26.02 -17.13 -7.57
CA GLY A 113 -24.84 -16.82 -6.75
C GLY A 113 -24.57 -17.80 -5.61
N SER A 114 -25.19 -18.97 -5.58
CA SER A 114 -24.98 -20.01 -4.54
C SER A 114 -23.62 -20.72 -4.59
N GLY A 115 -22.84 -20.52 -5.65
CA GLY A 115 -21.49 -21.05 -5.82
C GLY A 115 -20.46 -20.34 -4.96
N ASP A 116 -19.19 -20.57 -5.29
CA ASP A 116 -18.06 -20.02 -4.54
C ASP A 116 -17.77 -18.58 -4.98
N TRP A 117 -17.53 -17.72 -4.00
CA TRP A 117 -17.13 -16.33 -4.19
C TRP A 117 -15.67 -16.16 -3.79
N PHE A 118 -14.90 -15.47 -4.63
CA PHE A 118 -13.55 -15.02 -4.28
C PHE A 118 -13.46 -13.51 -4.42
N LYS A 119 -12.78 -12.88 -3.47
CA LYS A 119 -12.57 -11.44 -3.44
C LYS A 119 -11.51 -11.09 -4.49
N ILE A 120 -11.74 -10.06 -5.30
CA ILE A 120 -10.77 -9.58 -6.30
C ILE A 120 -10.29 -8.16 -6.02
N TYR A 121 -10.96 -7.45 -5.11
CA TYR A 121 -10.63 -6.10 -4.73
C TYR A 121 -11.12 -5.81 -3.31
N GLU A 122 -10.35 -5.03 -2.57
CA GLU A 122 -10.80 -4.39 -1.35
C GLU A 122 -10.13 -3.03 -1.15
N LEU A 123 -10.83 -2.15 -0.46
CA LEU A 123 -10.39 -0.80 -0.12
C LEU A 123 -10.91 -0.47 1.28
N GLY A 124 -10.01 -0.14 2.20
CA GLY A 124 -10.31 -0.04 3.63
C GLY A 124 -10.13 1.34 4.23
N VAL A 125 -9.69 1.35 5.49
CA VAL A 125 -9.44 2.56 6.29
C VAL A 125 -8.35 3.43 5.65
N LYS A 126 -8.59 4.75 5.62
CA LYS A 126 -7.61 5.75 5.21
C LYS A 126 -6.76 6.20 6.40
N ASP A 127 -7.42 6.69 7.44
CA ASP A 127 -6.80 7.13 8.69
C ASP A 127 -7.59 6.57 9.87
N PHE A 128 -6.89 5.97 10.85
CA PHE A 128 -7.51 5.47 12.08
C PHE A 128 -7.94 6.62 13.00
N ALA A 129 -8.91 6.35 13.88
CA ALA A 129 -9.37 7.32 14.86
C ALA A 129 -8.27 7.64 15.88
N THR A 130 -8.25 8.89 16.33
CA THR A 130 -7.46 9.34 17.48
C THR A 130 -8.40 9.82 18.59
N TYR A 131 -7.87 10.27 19.72
CA TYR A 131 -8.67 10.91 20.76
C TYR A 131 -9.43 12.16 20.28
N THR A 132 -9.00 12.78 19.18
CA THR A 132 -9.55 14.04 18.66
C THR A 132 -10.12 13.93 17.24
N THR A 133 -9.97 12.79 16.56
CA THR A 133 -10.40 12.60 15.16
C THR A 133 -11.10 11.26 14.97
N SER A 134 -12.15 11.25 14.15
CA SER A 134 -12.81 10.01 13.72
C SER A 134 -11.99 9.25 12.69
N MET A 135 -12.25 7.94 12.59
CA MET A 135 -11.71 7.09 11.53
C MET A 135 -12.28 7.50 10.17
N THR A 136 -11.43 7.57 9.15
CA THR A 136 -11.82 7.95 7.79
C THR A 136 -11.57 6.82 6.80
N TRP A 137 -12.27 6.83 5.67
CA TRP A 137 -12.28 5.71 4.72
C TRP A 137 -11.82 6.15 3.35
N LEU A 138 -11.14 5.24 2.65
CA LEU A 138 -10.67 5.52 1.29
C LEU A 138 -11.83 5.61 0.29
N SER A 139 -12.98 5.04 0.60
CA SER A 139 -14.20 5.03 -0.20
C SER A 139 -15.03 6.32 -0.10
N ASP A 140 -14.74 7.19 0.87
CA ASP A 140 -15.56 8.36 1.19
C ASP A 140 -15.74 9.25 -0.06
N GLY A 141 -17.00 9.51 -0.45
CA GLY A 141 -17.33 10.38 -1.57
C GLY A 141 -17.17 9.76 -2.96
N PHE A 142 -16.85 8.46 -3.07
CA PHE A 142 -16.71 7.80 -4.37
C PHE A 142 -18.02 7.84 -5.16
N LYS A 143 -17.92 8.21 -6.44
CA LYS A 143 -19.02 8.11 -7.42
C LYS A 143 -18.83 6.96 -8.40
N ASN A 144 -17.58 6.60 -8.62
CA ASN A 144 -17.16 5.50 -9.49
C ASN A 144 -16.01 4.81 -8.77
N TYR A 145 -15.92 3.50 -8.91
CA TYR A 145 -14.73 2.78 -8.50
C TYR A 145 -14.49 1.61 -9.43
N THR A 146 -13.22 1.42 -9.79
CA THR A 146 -12.79 0.44 -10.77
C THR A 146 -11.68 -0.43 -10.21
N PHE A 147 -11.56 -1.62 -10.77
CA PHE A 147 -10.62 -2.66 -10.40
C PHE A 147 -10.40 -3.58 -11.60
N THR A 148 -9.35 -4.40 -11.55
CA THR A 148 -8.95 -5.25 -12.67
C THR A 148 -9.47 -6.67 -12.49
N ILE A 149 -10.07 -7.25 -13.53
CA ILE A 149 -10.40 -8.68 -13.54
C ILE A 149 -9.10 -9.48 -13.54
N PRO A 150 -8.86 -10.41 -12.59
CA PRO A 150 -7.62 -11.18 -12.58
C PRO A 150 -7.45 -12.02 -13.85
N LYS A 151 -6.22 -12.11 -14.39
CA LYS A 151 -5.93 -12.93 -15.59
C LYS A 151 -5.96 -14.43 -15.30
N ALA A 152 -5.49 -14.86 -14.12
CA ALA A 152 -5.47 -16.28 -13.74
C ALA A 152 -6.81 -16.76 -13.20
N ILE A 153 -7.86 -16.66 -14.01
CA ILE A 153 -9.15 -17.28 -13.74
C ILE A 153 -9.58 -18.10 -14.94
N PRO A 154 -10.41 -19.13 -14.76
CA PRO A 154 -11.02 -19.84 -15.86
C PRO A 154 -11.91 -18.91 -16.71
N ASN A 155 -11.96 -19.14 -18.01
CA ASN A 155 -13.02 -18.55 -18.83
C ASN A 155 -14.40 -19.05 -18.37
N GLY A 156 -15.43 -18.25 -18.65
CA GLY A 156 -16.82 -18.60 -18.39
C GLY A 156 -17.67 -17.40 -18.00
N GLN A 157 -18.91 -17.67 -17.61
CA GLN A 157 -19.80 -16.63 -17.11
C GLN A 157 -19.71 -16.49 -15.60
N TYR A 158 -19.77 -15.26 -15.12
CA TYR A 158 -19.54 -14.87 -13.73
C TYR A 158 -20.60 -13.86 -13.28
N LEU A 159 -20.90 -13.90 -11.98
CA LEU A 159 -21.41 -12.72 -11.28
C LEU A 159 -20.23 -11.91 -10.76
N LEU A 160 -20.24 -10.61 -11.06
CA LEU A 160 -19.36 -9.62 -10.44
C LEU A 160 -20.17 -8.85 -9.41
N ARG A 161 -19.77 -8.92 -8.14
CA ARG A 161 -20.46 -8.26 -7.03
C ARG A 161 -19.64 -7.07 -6.54
N GLY A 162 -20.22 -5.88 -6.61
CA GLY A 162 -19.73 -4.71 -5.88
C GLY A 162 -20.41 -4.62 -4.53
N GLU A 163 -19.66 -4.26 -3.49
CA GLU A 163 -20.19 -4.14 -2.12
C GLU A 163 -19.49 -3.02 -1.35
N HIS A 164 -20.28 -2.23 -0.63
CA HIS A 164 -19.83 -1.36 0.43
C HIS A 164 -20.49 -1.74 1.76
N ILE A 165 -19.72 -1.81 2.84
CA ILE A 165 -20.24 -2.09 4.19
C ILE A 165 -20.24 -0.80 4.98
N ALA A 166 -21.38 -0.15 5.13
CA ALA A 166 -21.50 1.04 5.96
C ALA A 166 -21.47 0.65 7.44
N VAL A 167 -20.48 1.17 8.18
CA VAL A 167 -20.17 0.75 9.56
C VAL A 167 -20.66 1.71 10.63
N HIS A 168 -21.37 2.78 10.26
CA HIS A 168 -21.85 3.78 11.23
C HIS A 168 -22.78 3.17 12.30
N GLY A 169 -23.51 2.09 11.97
CA GLY A 169 -24.34 1.34 12.90
C GLY A 169 -23.66 0.14 13.57
N SER A 170 -22.37 -0.14 13.29
CA SER A 170 -21.69 -1.38 13.69
C SER A 170 -21.53 -1.57 15.21
N GLY A 171 -21.87 -0.58 16.04
CA GLY A 171 -21.87 -0.70 17.50
C GLY A 171 -22.96 -1.64 18.06
N SER A 172 -23.82 -2.20 17.22
CA SER A 172 -24.82 -3.21 17.58
C SER A 172 -24.79 -4.36 16.59
N ILE A 173 -25.06 -5.57 17.06
CA ILE A 173 -25.20 -6.76 16.20
C ILE A 173 -26.33 -6.50 15.19
N GLY A 174 -26.04 -6.71 13.91
CA GLY A 174 -26.97 -6.40 12.81
C GLY A 174 -27.03 -4.92 12.42
N GLY A 175 -26.24 -4.05 13.05
CA GLY A 175 -26.23 -2.61 12.75
C GLY A 175 -25.38 -2.22 11.54
N ALA A 176 -24.46 -3.07 11.08
CA ALA A 176 -23.74 -2.88 9.82
C ALA A 176 -24.70 -2.97 8.63
N GLN A 177 -24.51 -2.10 7.63
CA GLN A 177 -25.39 -1.98 6.47
C GLN A 177 -24.64 -2.31 5.18
N PHE A 178 -25.12 -3.30 4.44
CA PHE A 178 -24.49 -3.79 3.22
C PHE A 178 -25.20 -3.22 1.99
N TYR A 179 -24.49 -2.40 1.23
CA TYR A 179 -24.94 -1.88 -0.06
C TYR A 179 -24.22 -2.64 -1.16
N LEU A 180 -24.96 -3.30 -2.05
CA LEU A 180 -24.37 -4.18 -3.05
C LEU A 180 -25.18 -4.26 -4.34
N GLY A 181 -24.52 -4.69 -5.41
CA GLY A 181 -25.11 -5.00 -6.71
C GLY A 181 -24.28 -6.01 -7.49
N CYS A 182 -24.94 -6.78 -8.37
CA CYS A 182 -24.31 -7.84 -9.14
C CYS A 182 -24.43 -7.61 -10.65
N ALA A 183 -23.30 -7.48 -11.33
CA ALA A 183 -23.22 -7.50 -12.78
C ALA A 183 -23.08 -8.92 -13.34
N GLN A 184 -23.57 -9.15 -14.55
CA GLN A 184 -23.41 -10.40 -15.27
C GLN A 184 -22.33 -10.25 -16.34
N LEU A 185 -21.29 -11.08 -16.24
CA LEU A 185 -20.13 -11.04 -17.13
C LEU A 185 -19.94 -12.37 -17.85
N GLU A 186 -19.49 -12.32 -19.09
CA GLU A 186 -18.87 -13.43 -19.81
C GLU A 186 -17.40 -13.10 -19.98
N ILE A 187 -16.54 -13.80 -19.23
CA ILE A 187 -15.11 -13.54 -19.16
C ILE A 187 -14.36 -14.51 -20.08
N SER A 188 -13.58 -13.95 -21.00
CA SER A 188 -12.67 -14.68 -21.89
C SER A 188 -11.21 -14.26 -21.68
N GLY A 189 -10.25 -14.95 -22.31
CA GLY A 189 -8.83 -14.61 -22.23
C GLY A 189 -8.16 -14.84 -20.85
N GLY A 190 -8.85 -15.53 -19.93
CA GLY A 190 -8.28 -16.00 -18.69
C GLY A 190 -7.28 -17.15 -18.92
N THR A 191 -6.21 -17.17 -18.14
CA THR A 191 -5.13 -18.18 -18.25
C THR A 191 -5.43 -19.47 -17.48
N GLY A 192 -6.65 -19.64 -16.95
CA GLY A 192 -7.00 -20.74 -16.06
C GLY A 192 -6.61 -20.47 -14.60
N GLY A 193 -6.80 -21.46 -13.72
CA GLY A 193 -6.50 -21.37 -12.29
C GLY A 193 -7.67 -21.80 -11.40
N THR A 194 -7.39 -21.94 -10.10
CA THR A 194 -8.40 -22.25 -9.07
C THR A 194 -8.39 -21.11 -8.04
N PRO A 195 -9.30 -20.13 -8.15
CA PRO A 195 -9.34 -19.01 -7.22
C PRO A 195 -9.46 -19.50 -5.77
N LYS A 196 -8.59 -19.00 -4.89
CA LYS A 196 -8.58 -19.26 -3.44
C LYS A 196 -7.93 -18.06 -2.71
N PRO A 197 -8.33 -17.76 -1.46
CA PRO A 197 -9.43 -18.39 -0.72
C PRO A 197 -10.81 -18.05 -1.31
N VAL A 198 -11.78 -18.93 -1.08
CA VAL A 198 -13.18 -18.76 -1.49
C VAL A 198 -14.11 -18.86 -0.28
N GLY A 199 -15.34 -18.38 -0.42
CA GLY A 199 -16.40 -18.64 0.55
C GLY A 199 -17.80 -18.51 -0.06
N LYS A 200 -18.82 -18.86 0.71
CA LYS A 200 -20.24 -18.76 0.30
C LYS A 200 -20.86 -17.45 0.76
N ILE A 201 -21.76 -16.89 -0.04
CA ILE A 201 -22.62 -15.79 0.39
C ILE A 201 -24.06 -16.33 0.40
N PRO A 202 -24.80 -16.30 1.51
CA PRO A 202 -24.35 -16.01 2.88
C PRO A 202 -23.31 -17.05 3.37
N GLY A 203 -22.48 -16.66 4.36
CA GLY A 203 -21.49 -17.54 5.00
C GLY A 203 -20.07 -16.98 5.12
N ILE A 204 -19.65 -16.04 4.26
CA ILE A 204 -18.34 -15.39 4.35
C ILE A 204 -18.24 -14.39 5.50
N TYR A 205 -19.38 -13.99 6.05
CA TYR A 205 -19.52 -13.02 7.13
C TYR A 205 -20.24 -13.64 8.31
N SER A 206 -19.78 -13.32 9.51
CA SER A 206 -20.51 -13.48 10.77
C SER A 206 -21.03 -12.12 11.24
N ALA A 207 -22.19 -12.09 11.89
CA ALA A 207 -22.72 -10.88 12.50
C ALA A 207 -21.82 -10.35 13.65
N THR A 208 -20.86 -11.17 14.10
CA THR A 208 -19.87 -10.85 15.14
C THR A 208 -18.46 -10.68 14.61
N ASP A 209 -18.24 -10.69 13.29
CA ASP A 209 -16.90 -10.43 12.74
C ASP A 209 -16.40 -9.06 13.21
N PRO A 210 -15.12 -8.92 13.57
CA PRO A 210 -14.57 -7.69 14.17
C PRO A 210 -14.63 -6.47 13.24
N GLY A 211 -14.73 -6.67 11.91
CA GLY A 211 -14.96 -5.59 10.95
C GLY A 211 -16.44 -5.26 10.70
N ILE A 212 -17.37 -6.05 11.26
CA ILE A 212 -18.83 -5.91 11.09
C ILE A 212 -19.46 -5.42 12.40
N TYR A 213 -19.08 -6.01 13.54
CA TYR A 213 -19.56 -5.65 14.87
C TYR A 213 -18.40 -5.08 15.72
N PHE A 214 -18.38 -3.77 15.82
CA PHE A 214 -17.42 -3.00 16.60
C PHE A 214 -17.97 -1.58 16.82
N ASN A 215 -17.54 -0.88 17.87
CA ASN A 215 -17.92 0.52 18.03
C ASN A 215 -17.03 1.40 17.14
N PRO A 216 -17.56 2.06 16.09
CA PRO A 216 -16.76 2.88 15.18
C PRO A 216 -16.41 4.26 15.78
N TYR A 217 -16.98 4.61 16.93
CA TYR A 217 -16.88 5.94 17.53
C TYR A 217 -15.98 5.98 18.77
N TRP A 218 -16.15 5.04 19.71
CA TRP A 218 -15.39 5.04 20.96
C TRP A 218 -15.27 3.65 21.60
N PRO A 219 -14.10 3.25 22.14
CA PRO A 219 -12.80 3.96 22.12
C PRO A 219 -12.26 4.18 20.70
N PRO A 220 -11.26 5.05 20.48
CA PRO A 220 -10.71 5.29 19.15
C PRO A 220 -10.27 3.98 18.50
N VAL A 221 -10.83 3.69 17.33
CA VAL A 221 -10.50 2.50 16.57
C VAL A 221 -9.11 2.66 15.96
N THR A 222 -8.15 1.90 16.47
CA THR A 222 -6.74 1.94 16.02
C THR A 222 -6.35 0.76 15.11
N ASN A 223 -7.27 -0.17 14.88
CA ASN A 223 -7.11 -1.28 13.94
C ASN A 223 -8.46 -1.62 13.30
N TYR A 224 -8.45 -2.21 12.12
CA TYR A 224 -9.65 -2.67 11.44
C TYR A 224 -9.35 -3.96 10.67
N THR A 225 -10.12 -5.01 10.95
CA THR A 225 -10.00 -6.30 10.25
C THR A 225 -11.00 -6.32 9.11
N MET A 226 -10.52 -6.36 7.88
CA MET A 226 -11.37 -6.47 6.69
C MET A 226 -12.16 -7.80 6.73
N PRO A 227 -13.50 -7.78 6.68
CA PRO A 227 -14.30 -9.01 6.66
C PRO A 227 -14.11 -9.84 5.38
N GLY A 228 -14.46 -11.13 5.49
CA GLY A 228 -14.46 -12.08 4.38
C GLY A 228 -13.08 -12.61 3.98
N PRO A 229 -13.00 -13.41 2.90
CA PRO A 229 -11.75 -14.02 2.45
C PRO A 229 -10.72 -12.96 2.01
N ALA A 230 -9.43 -13.31 2.05
CA ALA A 230 -8.39 -12.46 1.48
C ALA A 230 -8.58 -12.26 -0.03
N VAL A 231 -8.08 -11.13 -0.57
CA VAL A 231 -8.10 -10.86 -2.01
C VAL A 231 -7.36 -11.98 -2.76
N TYR A 232 -8.00 -12.53 -3.78
CA TYR A 232 -7.41 -13.49 -4.70
C TYR A 232 -6.22 -12.85 -5.40
N LYS A 233 -5.03 -13.35 -5.08
CA LYS A 233 -3.79 -13.04 -5.78
C LYS A 233 -3.49 -14.21 -6.68
N ALA A 234 -3.62 -14.00 -7.98
CA ALA A 234 -3.10 -14.94 -8.95
C ALA A 234 -1.58 -15.08 -8.72
N LEU A 235 -1.11 -16.28 -8.36
CA LEU A 235 0.29 -16.65 -8.61
C LEU A 235 0.44 -16.69 -10.13
N LEU A 236 0.77 -15.56 -10.74
CA LEU A 236 1.11 -15.50 -12.16
C LEU A 236 2.54 -16.04 -12.30
N PRO A 237 2.82 -16.91 -13.29
CA PRO A 237 4.19 -17.13 -13.71
C PRO A 237 4.76 -15.77 -14.14
N LEU A 238 5.92 -15.42 -13.58
CA LEU A 238 6.68 -14.20 -13.85
C LEU A 238 6.76 -13.92 -15.36
N ILE A 239 5.92 -13.01 -15.85
CA ILE A 239 6.10 -12.35 -17.14
C ILE A 239 6.00 -10.85 -16.87
N ASN A 240 7.17 -10.22 -16.96
CA ASN A 240 7.48 -8.80 -16.95
C ASN A 240 6.29 -7.89 -17.33
N ALA A 241 5.79 -7.14 -16.34
CA ALA A 241 5.04 -5.92 -16.59
C ALA A 241 5.17 -4.97 -15.40
N HIS A 242 6.14 -4.07 -15.50
CA HIS A 242 6.21 -2.81 -14.78
C HIS A 242 4.84 -2.09 -14.81
N SER A 243 4.21 -1.89 -13.66
CA SER A 243 3.26 -0.78 -13.47
C SER A 243 3.16 -0.40 -11.99
N SER A 244 3.27 0.91 -11.74
CA SER A 244 3.57 1.56 -10.46
C SER A 244 2.38 1.64 -9.48
N ILE A 245 1.47 0.67 -9.47
CA ILE A 245 0.18 0.81 -8.76
C ILE A 245 0.10 -0.02 -7.46
N TYR A 246 1.08 -0.88 -7.16
CA TYR A 246 1.09 -1.67 -5.92
C TYR A 246 1.90 -1.07 -4.75
N ARG A 247 2.40 0.16 -4.87
CA ARG A 247 3.33 0.72 -3.87
C ARG A 247 2.69 1.28 -2.59
N THR A 248 1.35 1.25 -2.43
CA THR A 248 0.70 2.10 -1.40
C THR A 248 -0.12 1.38 -0.32
N LEU A 249 -0.10 0.06 -0.19
CA LEU A 249 -0.80 -0.63 0.92
C LEU A 249 -0.06 -1.88 1.38
N ASN A 250 1.06 -1.68 2.08
CA ASN A 250 1.61 -2.59 3.10
C ASN A 250 2.90 -1.95 3.57
N PHE A 251 2.87 -1.12 4.62
CA PHE A 251 4.10 -0.58 5.20
C PHE A 251 4.79 -1.59 6.14
N ASN A 252 4.15 -2.71 6.48
CA ASN A 252 4.58 -3.58 7.59
C ASN A 252 4.65 -5.10 7.27
N MET A 253 4.79 -5.51 6.00
CA MET A 253 5.02 -6.93 5.69
C MET A 253 6.19 -7.12 4.75
N ALA A 254 6.96 -8.18 4.98
CA ALA A 254 8.00 -8.66 4.07
C ALA A 254 7.41 -9.11 2.73
N ASN A 255 8.23 -9.11 1.69
CA ASN A 255 7.89 -9.74 0.43
C ASN A 255 7.85 -11.27 0.61
N LEU A 256 7.04 -11.94 -0.21
CA LEU A 256 6.88 -13.40 -0.13
C LEU A 256 7.89 -14.15 -1.00
N GLU A 257 8.42 -13.51 -2.03
CA GLU A 257 9.27 -14.12 -3.04
C GLU A 257 10.50 -13.24 -3.31
N LYS A 258 11.61 -13.90 -3.68
CA LYS A 258 12.82 -13.21 -4.10
C LYS A 258 12.53 -12.39 -5.37
N ASP A 259 13.19 -11.24 -5.49
CA ASP A 259 13.06 -10.34 -6.63
C ASP A 259 14.27 -10.56 -7.58
N PRO A 260 14.06 -11.18 -8.76
CA PRO A 260 15.14 -11.42 -9.72
C PRO A 260 15.82 -10.15 -10.20
N GLU A 261 15.11 -9.01 -10.27
CA GLU A 261 15.70 -7.74 -10.69
C GLU A 261 16.65 -7.19 -9.64
N SER A 262 16.25 -7.25 -8.37
CA SER A 262 17.12 -6.90 -7.24
C SER A 262 18.36 -7.79 -7.19
N ILE A 263 18.21 -9.11 -7.41
CA ILE A 263 19.35 -10.03 -7.47
C ILE A 263 20.27 -9.68 -8.63
N ALA A 264 19.73 -9.49 -9.83
CA ALA A 264 20.50 -9.12 -11.01
C ALA A 264 21.24 -7.79 -10.82
N PHE A 265 20.59 -6.81 -10.19
CA PHE A 265 21.21 -5.53 -9.85
C PHE A 265 22.34 -5.71 -8.84
N ALA A 266 22.14 -6.50 -7.78
CA ALA A 266 23.19 -6.79 -6.80
C ALA A 266 24.41 -7.48 -7.42
N ARG A 267 24.27 -8.23 -8.52
CA ARG A 267 25.41 -8.82 -9.28
C ARG A 267 26.30 -7.77 -9.94
N THR A 268 25.83 -6.53 -10.07
CA THR A 268 26.63 -5.40 -10.56
C THR A 268 27.37 -4.65 -9.45
N LEU A 269 27.11 -5.00 -8.18
CA LEU A 269 27.68 -4.34 -7.02
C LEU A 269 28.90 -5.09 -6.49
N ASP A 270 29.82 -4.34 -5.90
CA ASP A 270 31.03 -4.88 -5.33
C ASP A 270 30.82 -5.41 -3.90
N ASN A 271 31.67 -6.36 -3.50
CA ASN A 271 31.81 -6.83 -2.12
C ASN A 271 30.57 -7.48 -1.48
N VAL A 272 29.73 -8.09 -2.30
CA VAL A 272 28.48 -8.73 -1.90
C VAL A 272 28.70 -10.10 -1.23
N PRO A 273 28.15 -10.36 -0.01
CA PRO A 273 28.22 -11.66 0.65
C PRO A 273 27.16 -12.63 0.10
N TRP A 274 27.39 -13.16 -1.11
CA TRP A 274 26.44 -14.02 -1.80
C TRP A 274 26.10 -15.30 -1.03
N CYS A 275 24.82 -15.43 -0.69
CA CYS A 275 24.20 -16.63 -0.15
C CYS A 275 22.69 -16.58 -0.41
N GLU A 276 21.97 -17.66 -0.10
CA GLU A 276 20.51 -17.71 -0.26
C GLU A 276 19.80 -16.62 0.57
N GLU A 277 20.25 -16.40 1.80
CA GLU A 277 19.68 -15.38 2.70
C GLU A 277 19.98 -13.96 2.24
N TYR A 278 21.15 -13.73 1.62
CA TYR A 278 21.45 -12.43 0.99
C TYR A 278 20.44 -12.10 -0.12
N GLU A 279 20.10 -13.09 -0.96
CA GLU A 279 19.10 -12.89 -2.01
C GLU A 279 17.72 -12.59 -1.43
N LYS A 280 17.32 -13.25 -0.34
CA LYS A 280 16.07 -12.95 0.38
C LYS A 280 16.10 -11.53 0.96
N MET A 281 17.20 -11.18 1.62
CA MET A 281 17.46 -9.90 2.27
C MET A 281 17.28 -8.71 1.33
N ILE A 282 17.99 -8.71 0.19
CA ILE A 282 17.90 -7.61 -0.79
C ILE A 282 16.58 -7.59 -1.55
N SER A 283 15.85 -8.71 -1.57
CA SER A 283 14.50 -8.80 -2.12
C SER A 283 13.40 -8.37 -1.14
N GLY A 284 13.75 -8.02 0.09
CA GLY A 284 12.79 -7.66 1.14
C GLY A 284 11.96 -8.84 1.67
N VAL A 285 12.41 -10.08 1.44
CA VAL A 285 11.83 -11.30 2.01
C VAL A 285 12.39 -11.50 3.42
N LEU A 286 11.64 -12.17 4.29
CA LEU A 286 12.17 -12.59 5.59
C LEU A 286 13.42 -13.46 5.38
N TYR A 287 14.47 -13.12 6.11
CA TYR A 287 15.74 -13.84 6.04
C TYR A 287 16.34 -14.02 7.44
N ASP A 288 17.19 -15.04 7.59
CA ASP A 288 18.00 -15.25 8.78
C ASP A 288 19.30 -14.43 8.65
N GLY A 289 19.37 -13.34 9.41
CA GLY A 289 20.55 -12.46 9.44
C GLY A 289 21.78 -13.09 10.08
N MET A 290 21.66 -14.25 10.73
CA MET A 290 22.73 -14.89 11.50
C MET A 290 23.51 -15.96 10.72
N VAL A 291 23.20 -16.18 9.44
CA VAL A 291 24.00 -17.09 8.62
C VAL A 291 25.47 -16.61 8.48
N PRO A 292 26.44 -17.53 8.36
CA PRO A 292 27.86 -17.20 8.40
C PRO A 292 28.29 -16.13 7.38
N GLU A 293 27.78 -16.18 6.16
CA GLU A 293 28.13 -15.26 5.08
C GLU A 293 27.71 -13.82 5.41
N LEU A 294 26.51 -13.65 5.97
CA LEU A 294 26.00 -12.35 6.38
C LEU A 294 26.72 -11.82 7.63
N CYS A 295 27.02 -12.71 8.59
CA CYS A 295 27.83 -12.35 9.76
C CYS A 295 29.23 -11.86 9.36
N GLU A 296 29.90 -12.58 8.46
CA GLU A 296 31.23 -12.22 7.95
C GLU A 296 31.17 -10.93 7.12
N GLY A 297 30.11 -10.74 6.32
CA GLY A 297 29.85 -9.50 5.58
C GLY A 297 29.82 -8.27 6.50
N ARG A 298 29.08 -8.32 7.60
CA ARG A 298 29.03 -7.25 8.61
C ARG A 298 30.36 -7.07 9.33
N PHE A 299 31.05 -8.16 9.66
CA PHE A 299 32.35 -8.10 10.31
C PHE A 299 33.40 -7.40 9.43
N ARG A 300 33.45 -7.76 8.13
CA ARG A 300 34.30 -7.11 7.12
C ARG A 300 34.01 -5.61 7.03
N ALA A 301 32.74 -5.22 6.94
CA ALA A 301 32.32 -3.82 6.87
C ALA A 301 32.77 -3.04 8.12
N ARG A 302 32.59 -3.59 9.32
CA ARG A 302 33.02 -2.98 10.59
C ARG A 302 34.54 -2.78 10.64
N LYS A 303 35.33 -3.75 10.17
CA LYS A 303 36.80 -3.64 10.10
C LYS A 303 37.23 -2.50 9.17
N LEU A 304 36.63 -2.40 7.99
CA LEU A 304 36.91 -1.33 7.03
C LEU A 304 36.49 0.04 7.55
N LEU A 305 35.33 0.14 8.20
CA LEU A 305 34.87 1.39 8.78
C LEU A 305 35.66 1.83 10.01
N HIS A 306 36.16 0.90 10.83
CA HIS A 306 37.10 1.27 11.90
C HIS A 306 38.34 1.94 11.30
N LYS A 307 38.94 1.32 10.27
CA LYS A 307 40.06 1.95 9.55
C LYS A 307 39.66 3.31 9.01
N TYR A 308 38.55 3.43 8.28
CA TYR A 308 38.10 4.69 7.68
C TYR A 308 37.91 5.81 8.71
N ASN A 309 37.23 5.51 9.82
CA ASN A 309 36.87 6.48 10.85
C ASN A 309 38.07 7.01 11.62
N ASP A 310 39.09 6.17 11.80
CA ASP A 310 40.31 6.52 12.53
C ASP A 310 41.46 6.93 11.57
N TYR A 311 41.21 6.94 10.26
CA TYR A 311 42.25 7.25 9.27
C TYR A 311 42.53 8.75 9.18
N PHE A 312 43.71 9.13 9.65
CA PHE A 312 44.28 10.46 9.50
C PHE A 312 45.82 10.38 9.52
N PRO A 313 46.48 10.24 8.35
CA PRO A 313 47.94 10.24 8.26
C PRO A 313 48.54 11.56 8.75
N ALA A 314 49.71 11.50 9.39
CA ALA A 314 50.35 12.69 9.96
C ALA A 314 50.83 13.70 8.91
N ASP A 315 51.17 13.22 7.72
CA ASP A 315 51.61 13.99 6.56
C ASP A 315 50.47 14.28 5.56
N ALA A 316 49.22 13.98 5.93
CA ALA A 316 48.08 14.16 5.07
C ALA A 316 47.90 15.63 4.64
N THR A 317 47.73 15.82 3.33
CA THR A 317 47.14 17.05 2.78
C THR A 317 45.62 16.86 2.64
N ARG A 318 44.87 17.94 2.42
CA ARG A 318 43.43 17.84 2.15
C ARG A 318 43.14 16.91 0.96
N ASP A 319 43.92 17.05 -0.11
CA ASP A 319 43.67 16.34 -1.36
C ASP A 319 44.08 14.86 -1.20
N SER A 320 45.25 14.56 -0.62
CA SER A 320 45.67 13.17 -0.37
C SER A 320 44.75 12.43 0.60
N LEU A 321 44.27 13.10 1.66
CA LEU A 321 43.30 12.50 2.58
C LEU A 321 41.97 12.18 1.88
N THR A 322 41.53 13.05 0.98
CA THR A 322 40.29 12.86 0.22
C THR A 322 40.42 11.66 -0.72
N ASP A 323 41.50 11.60 -1.49
CA ASP A 323 41.76 10.51 -2.44
C ASP A 323 41.90 9.14 -1.73
N GLU A 324 42.65 9.10 -0.63
CA GLU A 324 42.84 7.86 0.14
C GLU A 324 41.54 7.39 0.80
N ARG A 325 40.72 8.31 1.31
CA ARG A 325 39.39 7.98 1.86
C ARG A 325 38.44 7.52 0.76
N GLU A 326 38.49 8.11 -0.43
CA GLU A 326 37.71 7.63 -1.57
C GLU A 326 38.05 6.17 -1.92
N VAL A 327 39.34 5.82 -1.94
CA VAL A 327 39.77 4.42 -2.15
C VAL A 327 39.16 3.49 -1.11
N MET A 328 39.14 3.89 0.17
CA MET A 328 38.53 3.09 1.23
C MET A 328 37.01 2.96 1.08
N LEU A 329 36.30 4.02 0.66
CA LEU A 329 34.87 3.95 0.38
C LEU A 329 34.57 2.95 -0.74
N ARG A 330 35.37 2.93 -1.81
CA ARG A 330 35.23 1.97 -2.91
C ARG A 330 35.49 0.51 -2.50
N GLN A 331 36.24 0.28 -1.42
CA GLN A 331 36.47 -1.07 -0.87
C GLN A 331 35.29 -1.62 -0.06
N VAL A 332 34.36 -0.76 0.35
CA VAL A 332 33.26 -1.16 1.25
C VAL A 332 31.87 -0.95 0.63
N LEU A 333 31.68 0.10 -0.15
CA LEU A 333 30.38 0.42 -0.76
C LEU A 333 30.15 -0.34 -2.06
N GLY A 334 28.88 -0.59 -2.40
CA GLY A 334 28.51 -1.36 -3.59
C GLY A 334 28.79 -0.63 -4.90
N SER A 335 28.61 0.69 -4.92
CA SER A 335 28.97 1.54 -6.07
C SER A 335 29.12 3.00 -5.62
N VAL A 336 30.12 3.69 -6.16
CA VAL A 336 30.46 5.07 -5.79
C VAL A 336 30.80 5.89 -7.03
N GLY A 337 30.09 7.00 -7.23
CA GLY A 337 30.37 7.99 -8.27
C GLY A 337 31.67 8.75 -8.02
N LYS A 338 31.90 9.82 -8.79
CA LYS A 338 33.09 10.67 -8.67
C LYS A 338 32.98 11.64 -7.50
N ASN A 339 34.10 11.92 -6.85
CA ASN A 339 34.21 12.92 -5.78
C ASN A 339 33.22 12.70 -4.62
N PRO A 340 33.11 11.48 -4.04
CA PRO A 340 32.39 11.28 -2.79
C PRO A 340 33.15 11.93 -1.63
N PHE A 341 32.42 12.50 -0.68
CA PHE A 341 33.03 13.02 0.54
C PHE A 341 32.15 12.71 1.75
N ILE A 342 32.65 11.92 2.68
CA ILE A 342 31.93 11.54 3.90
C ILE A 342 32.82 11.87 5.09
N GLU A 343 32.31 12.69 5.99
CA GLU A 343 33.03 13.00 7.22
C GLU A 343 32.89 11.85 8.24
N PRO A 344 34.00 11.36 8.83
CA PRO A 344 33.93 10.37 9.90
C PRO A 344 33.42 11.00 11.21
N PRO A 345 32.65 10.28 12.05
CA PRO A 345 32.39 8.85 11.94
C PRO A 345 31.26 8.52 10.97
N PHE A 346 31.49 7.49 10.16
CA PHE A 346 30.52 6.84 9.28
C PHE A 346 30.24 5.42 9.81
N ARG A 347 28.97 4.99 9.80
CA ARG A 347 28.56 3.65 10.25
C ARG A 347 27.60 3.00 9.26
N ILE A 348 27.83 1.72 8.96
CA ILE A 348 27.01 0.90 8.05
C ILE A 348 26.84 -0.53 8.58
N ASP A 349 25.91 -1.28 7.99
CA ASP A 349 25.79 -2.73 8.23
C ASP A 349 26.75 -3.52 7.33
N TYR A 350 26.55 -3.48 6.01
CA TYR A 350 27.29 -4.27 5.02
C TYR A 350 28.10 -3.40 4.04
N GLY A 351 27.61 -2.20 3.73
CA GLY A 351 28.16 -1.30 2.71
C GLY A 351 27.83 -1.67 1.27
N CYS A 352 27.85 -2.97 0.93
CA CYS A 352 27.64 -3.44 -0.44
C CYS A 352 26.27 -3.09 -1.06
N ASN A 353 25.27 -2.71 -0.24
CA ASN A 353 23.95 -2.31 -0.72
C ASN A 353 23.79 -0.79 -0.87
N ILE A 354 24.85 -0.02 -0.61
CA ILE A 354 24.86 1.44 -0.71
C ILE A 354 25.41 1.82 -2.09
N ILE A 355 24.61 2.61 -2.81
CA ILE A 355 24.92 3.13 -4.13
C ILE A 355 24.88 4.66 -4.05
N ILE A 356 26.00 5.29 -4.37
CA ILE A 356 26.17 6.74 -4.28
C ILE A 356 26.54 7.30 -5.64
N GLY A 357 25.82 8.32 -6.10
CA GLY A 357 26.11 9.09 -7.31
C GLY A 357 27.35 9.98 -7.21
N GLU A 358 27.51 10.87 -8.18
CA GLU A 358 28.63 11.81 -8.21
C GLU A 358 28.43 13.00 -7.26
N ARG A 359 29.52 13.57 -6.75
CA ARG A 359 29.54 14.79 -5.92
C ARG A 359 28.65 14.68 -4.67
N PHE A 360 28.62 13.50 -4.06
CA PHE A 360 27.93 13.26 -2.81
C PHE A 360 28.73 13.81 -1.64
N TYR A 361 28.05 14.52 -0.73
CA TYR A 361 28.62 15.01 0.51
C TYR A 361 27.80 14.54 1.71
N ALA A 362 28.46 14.02 2.74
CA ALA A 362 27.85 13.80 4.04
C ALA A 362 28.71 14.38 5.16
N ASN A 363 28.06 15.17 6.01
CA ASN A 363 28.65 15.71 7.22
C ASN A 363 28.75 14.61 8.31
N PHE A 364 29.34 14.96 9.47
CA PHE A 364 29.71 14.03 10.53
C PHE A 364 28.55 13.14 11.00
N GLY A 365 28.84 11.88 11.32
CA GLY A 365 27.89 11.02 12.02
C GLY A 365 26.85 10.34 11.12
N LEU A 366 27.13 10.16 9.84
CA LEU A 366 26.24 9.42 8.93
C LEU A 366 26.09 7.95 9.39
N ILE A 367 24.85 7.49 9.46
CA ILE A 367 24.49 6.09 9.75
C ILE A 367 23.60 5.56 8.63
N ILE A 368 23.97 4.44 8.00
CA ILE A 368 23.16 3.78 6.98
C ILE A 368 23.02 2.28 7.32
N LEU A 369 21.82 1.85 7.70
CA LEU A 369 21.53 0.42 7.88
C LEU A 369 21.08 -0.17 6.54
N ASP A 370 22.03 -0.73 5.79
CA ASP A 370 21.89 -1.15 4.39
C ASP A 370 21.62 -2.65 4.23
N ILE A 371 20.75 -3.24 5.05
CA ILE A 371 20.29 -4.61 4.80
C ILE A 371 19.52 -4.72 3.47
N CYS A 372 19.03 -3.62 2.91
CA CYS A 372 18.47 -3.56 1.56
C CYS A 372 19.02 -2.29 0.87
N PHE A 373 18.76 -2.13 -0.43
CA PHE A 373 19.39 -1.09 -1.22
C PHE A 373 19.13 0.32 -0.69
N VAL A 374 20.20 1.09 -0.57
CA VAL A 374 20.15 2.54 -0.32
C VAL A 374 20.76 3.23 -1.53
N LYS A 375 19.90 3.78 -2.39
CA LYS A 375 20.30 4.45 -3.63
C LYS A 375 20.27 5.96 -3.44
N ILE A 376 21.41 6.60 -3.61
CA ILE A 376 21.59 8.04 -3.46
C ILE A 376 22.07 8.60 -4.80
N GLY A 377 21.34 9.55 -5.35
CA GLY A 377 21.64 10.19 -6.61
C GLY A 377 22.84 11.13 -6.58
N ASP A 378 23.00 11.90 -7.65
CA ASP A 378 24.09 12.85 -7.82
C ASP A 378 23.85 14.13 -7.02
N ARG A 379 24.93 14.78 -6.57
CA ARG A 379 24.92 16.11 -5.92
C ARG A 379 24.04 16.17 -4.69
N VAL A 380 23.93 15.05 -3.99
CA VAL A 380 23.17 14.96 -2.74
C VAL A 380 24.06 15.39 -1.58
N MET A 381 23.53 16.22 -0.69
CA MET A 381 24.22 16.72 0.50
C MET A 381 23.47 16.35 1.77
N PHE A 382 24.16 15.72 2.73
CA PHE A 382 23.63 15.41 4.05
C PHE A 382 24.26 16.29 5.12
N GLY A 383 23.42 16.86 5.98
CA GLY A 383 23.82 17.47 7.24
C GLY A 383 24.30 16.43 8.26
N PRO A 384 24.74 16.87 9.45
CA PRO A 384 25.31 15.95 10.44
C PRO A 384 24.25 15.02 11.02
N ASN A 385 24.65 13.81 11.42
CA ASN A 385 23.79 12.81 12.08
C ASN A 385 22.56 12.39 11.25
N VAL A 386 22.65 12.39 9.93
CA VAL A 386 21.61 11.78 9.09
C VAL A 386 21.65 10.26 9.27
N SER A 387 20.49 9.67 9.51
CA SER A 387 20.30 8.22 9.65
C SER A 387 19.37 7.69 8.58
N ILE A 388 19.80 6.69 7.83
CA ILE A 388 19.00 6.04 6.79
C ILE A 388 18.82 4.59 7.16
N PHE A 389 17.57 4.14 7.23
CA PHE A 389 17.24 2.77 7.58
C PHE A 389 16.57 2.11 6.38
N ALA A 390 17.26 1.15 5.76
CA ALA A 390 16.61 0.16 4.90
C ALA A 390 16.17 -1.07 5.70
N ALA A 391 16.57 -1.17 6.97
CA ALA A 391 16.25 -2.27 7.88
C ALA A 391 14.92 -2.11 8.60
N THR A 392 14.15 -3.20 8.71
CA THR A 392 12.96 -3.28 9.55
C THR A 392 12.73 -4.71 10.06
N HIS A 393 11.80 -4.86 10.99
CA HIS A 393 11.40 -6.15 11.54
C HIS A 393 9.88 -6.27 11.54
N GLU A 394 9.38 -7.51 11.56
CA GLU A 394 7.99 -7.71 11.93
C GLU A 394 7.79 -7.30 13.39
N THR A 395 6.59 -6.83 13.73
CA THR A 395 6.27 -6.44 15.10
C THR A 395 5.97 -7.63 16.02
N GLY A 396 5.84 -8.84 15.44
CA GLY A 396 5.58 -10.07 16.18
C GLY A 396 6.75 -10.46 17.09
N VAL A 397 6.43 -10.93 18.30
CA VAL A 397 7.45 -11.39 19.27
C VAL A 397 8.20 -12.62 18.75
N GLN A 398 7.49 -13.54 18.08
CA GLN A 398 8.09 -14.79 17.58
C GLN A 398 9.15 -14.51 16.52
N SER A 399 8.83 -13.64 15.55
CA SER A 399 9.76 -13.14 14.54
C SER A 399 11.09 -12.64 15.14
N ARG A 400 11.01 -11.85 16.22
CA ARG A 400 12.21 -11.39 16.94
C ARG A 400 12.99 -12.50 17.64
N ARG A 401 12.33 -13.56 18.12
CA ARG A 401 13.00 -14.72 18.75
C ARG A 401 13.71 -15.60 17.73
N ASP A 402 13.16 -15.65 16.52
CA ASP A 402 13.68 -16.45 15.41
C ASP A 402 14.80 -15.72 14.65
N ASN A 403 15.19 -14.51 15.07
CA ASN A 403 16.20 -13.66 14.44
C ASN A 403 15.91 -13.35 12.97
N ILE A 404 14.63 -13.33 12.58
CA ILE A 404 14.23 -13.01 11.22
C ILE A 404 13.98 -11.51 11.07
N GLU A 405 14.39 -10.99 9.93
CA GLU A 405 14.30 -9.57 9.58
C GLU A 405 13.99 -9.41 8.10
N TYR A 406 13.60 -8.20 7.68
CA TYR A 406 13.41 -7.89 6.27
C TYR A 406 13.74 -6.42 5.99
N GLY A 407 14.22 -6.16 4.78
CA GLY A 407 14.57 -4.81 4.35
C GLY A 407 13.54 -4.19 3.41
N ARG A 408 13.59 -2.86 3.28
CA ARG A 408 12.92 -2.11 2.22
C ARG A 408 13.84 -1.06 1.64
N PRO A 409 13.95 -0.96 0.31
CA PRO A 409 14.92 -0.09 -0.31
C PRO A 409 14.59 1.38 -0.05
N VAL A 410 15.62 2.20 0.17
CA VAL A 410 15.52 3.65 0.24
C VAL A 410 16.12 4.25 -1.03
N THR A 411 15.46 5.26 -1.59
CA THR A 411 15.95 5.97 -2.78
C THR A 411 15.91 7.47 -2.55
N ILE A 412 17.00 8.16 -2.86
CA ILE A 412 17.13 9.62 -2.80
C ILE A 412 17.58 10.08 -4.18
N GLY A 413 16.77 10.92 -4.82
CA GLY A 413 17.05 11.48 -6.14
C GLY A 413 18.18 12.49 -6.11
N ASN A 414 18.55 12.96 -7.30
CA ASN A 414 19.63 13.94 -7.48
C ASN A 414 19.30 15.27 -6.78
N ASP A 415 20.33 16.07 -6.51
CA ASP A 415 20.20 17.47 -6.08
C ASP A 415 19.43 17.65 -4.76
N CYS A 416 19.42 16.63 -3.90
CA CYS A 416 18.74 16.69 -2.61
C CYS A 416 19.62 17.26 -1.51
N TRP A 417 19.02 18.04 -0.61
CA TRP A 417 19.64 18.44 0.66
C TRP A 417 18.87 17.85 1.84
N ILE A 418 19.55 17.03 2.65
CA ILE A 418 18.97 16.39 3.83
C ILE A 418 19.54 17.06 5.08
N GLY A 419 18.71 17.79 5.81
CA GLY A 419 19.10 18.50 7.02
C GLY A 419 19.59 17.56 8.12
N GLY A 420 20.43 18.08 9.02
CA GLY A 420 21.03 17.28 10.09
C GLY A 420 20.01 16.68 11.07
N ASN A 421 20.39 15.58 11.71
CA ASN A 421 19.54 14.78 12.61
C ASN A 421 18.23 14.29 11.94
N THR A 422 18.24 14.10 10.62
CA THR A 422 17.10 13.51 9.90
C THR A 422 17.17 12.00 9.95
N THR A 423 16.02 11.36 10.13
CA THR A 423 15.84 9.91 9.99
C THR A 423 14.98 9.59 8.77
N ILE A 424 15.49 8.76 7.86
CA ILE A 424 14.76 8.28 6.68
C ILE A 424 14.38 6.82 6.89
N MET A 425 13.08 6.54 6.86
CA MET A 425 12.53 5.22 7.18
C MET A 425 12.56 4.25 5.99
N PRO A 426 12.46 2.93 6.25
CA PRO A 426 12.51 1.91 5.21
C PRO A 426 11.43 2.09 4.14
N GLY A 427 11.81 1.87 2.88
CA GLY A 427 10.89 1.91 1.73
C GLY A 427 10.61 3.31 1.18
N VAL A 428 11.20 4.36 1.75
CA VAL A 428 10.98 5.74 1.33
C VAL A 428 11.73 6.06 0.03
N THR A 429 11.05 6.71 -0.89
CA THR A 429 11.64 7.40 -2.04
C THR A 429 11.53 8.91 -1.87
N ILE A 430 12.67 9.58 -1.81
CA ILE A 430 12.82 11.04 -1.90
C ILE A 430 13.14 11.37 -3.35
N GLY A 431 12.26 12.12 -4.00
CA GLY A 431 12.40 12.60 -5.37
C GLY A 431 13.51 13.61 -5.52
N LYS A 432 13.86 13.96 -6.77
CA LYS A 432 14.98 14.86 -7.06
C LYS A 432 14.70 16.30 -6.61
N GLY A 433 15.76 17.04 -6.28
CA GLY A 433 15.68 18.45 -5.89
C GLY A 433 14.96 18.70 -4.57
N CYS A 434 14.84 17.67 -3.71
CA CYS A 434 14.12 17.80 -2.44
C CYS A 434 15.01 18.40 -1.34
N THR A 435 14.38 19.18 -0.45
CA THR A 435 14.97 19.60 0.81
C THR A 435 14.23 18.96 1.97
N ILE A 436 14.94 18.24 2.84
CA ILE A 436 14.40 17.73 4.09
C ILE A 436 14.92 18.58 5.24
N GLY A 437 14.03 19.16 6.04
CA GLY A 437 14.44 19.99 7.18
C GLY A 437 15.13 19.17 8.28
N ALA A 438 16.03 19.81 9.01
CA ALA A 438 16.73 19.18 10.14
C ALA A 438 15.75 18.63 11.19
N GLY A 439 16.12 17.52 11.84
CA GLY A 439 15.30 16.85 12.86
C GLY A 439 14.06 16.14 12.32
N SER A 440 13.94 15.96 11.00
CA SER A 440 12.75 15.33 10.40
C SER A 440 12.79 13.81 10.46
N VAL A 441 11.61 13.19 10.57
CA VAL A 441 11.45 11.74 10.42
C VAL A 441 10.63 11.47 9.15
N VAL A 442 11.30 11.06 8.08
CA VAL A 442 10.68 10.83 6.77
C VAL A 442 10.09 9.43 6.73
N THR A 443 8.76 9.33 6.84
CA THR A 443 8.02 8.06 6.90
C THR A 443 7.25 7.73 5.62
N LYS A 444 7.25 8.64 4.63
CA LYS A 444 6.49 8.52 3.37
C LYS A 444 7.29 9.17 2.24
N ASP A 445 6.95 8.80 1.00
CA ASP A 445 7.62 9.32 -0.19
C ASP A 445 7.55 10.85 -0.29
N VAL A 446 8.72 11.36 -0.66
CA VAL A 446 9.14 12.70 -1.07
C VAL A 446 8.86 13.10 -2.53
N PRO A 447 7.74 13.69 -2.98
CA PRO A 447 7.64 14.02 -4.42
C PRO A 447 8.71 15.04 -4.84
N ASP A 448 9.18 14.98 -6.10
CA ASP A 448 10.22 15.86 -6.63
C ASP A 448 10.03 17.35 -6.28
N TRP A 449 11.14 18.07 -6.13
CA TRP A 449 11.19 19.52 -5.93
C TRP A 449 10.41 19.97 -4.69
N SER A 450 10.38 19.17 -3.63
CA SER A 450 9.64 19.48 -2.41
C SER A 450 10.54 19.89 -1.26
N VAL A 451 10.02 20.76 -0.41
CA VAL A 451 10.54 20.95 0.95
C VAL A 451 9.63 20.22 1.91
N ALA A 452 10.18 19.27 2.68
CA ALA A 452 9.45 18.53 3.70
C ALA A 452 10.13 18.68 5.06
N ILE A 453 9.32 18.89 6.10
CA ILE A 453 9.80 19.08 7.48
C ILE A 453 8.93 18.31 8.47
N GLY A 454 9.49 18.01 9.65
CA GLY A 454 8.75 17.53 10.82
C GLY A 454 8.86 16.04 11.09
N GLN A 455 8.18 15.59 12.13
CA GLN A 455 8.13 14.20 12.58
C GLN A 455 6.67 13.79 12.86
N PRO A 456 6.01 13.08 11.94
CA PRO A 456 6.52 12.64 10.63
C PRO A 456 6.63 13.81 9.62
N ALA A 457 7.58 13.72 8.69
CA ALA A 457 7.84 14.76 7.71
C ALA A 457 6.65 14.97 6.78
N ARG A 458 6.33 16.22 6.47
CA ARG A 458 5.25 16.63 5.56
C ARG A 458 5.76 17.68 4.59
N VAL A 459 5.33 17.60 3.33
CA VAL A 459 5.62 18.62 2.32
C VAL A 459 4.95 19.92 2.76
N VAL A 460 5.74 20.98 2.88
CA VAL A 460 5.26 22.32 3.26
C VAL A 460 5.27 23.31 2.10
N ARG A 461 6.12 23.07 1.09
CA ARG A 461 6.15 23.84 -0.16
C ARG A 461 6.90 23.09 -1.26
N LYS A 462 6.82 23.61 -2.47
CA LYS A 462 7.71 23.23 -3.59
C LYS A 462 8.86 24.24 -3.75
N VAL A 463 9.92 23.82 -4.41
CA VAL A 463 10.97 24.69 -4.98
C VAL A 463 10.81 24.73 -6.50
N ASP A 464 11.36 25.76 -7.14
CA ASP A 464 11.37 25.84 -8.59
C ASP A 464 12.27 24.75 -9.19
N PRO A 465 11.77 23.97 -10.16
CA PRO A 465 12.59 22.99 -10.86
C PRO A 465 13.73 23.66 -11.61
N VAL A 466 14.92 23.05 -11.57
CA VAL A 466 16.04 23.42 -12.43
C VAL A 466 16.29 22.33 -13.48
N PRO A 467 16.82 22.68 -14.67
CA PRO A 467 17.22 21.69 -15.67
C PRO A 467 18.23 20.69 -15.10
N ASP A 468 18.15 19.44 -15.55
CA ASP A 468 19.17 18.44 -15.24
C ASP A 468 20.49 18.85 -15.92
N ILE A 469 21.61 18.63 -15.22
CA ILE A 469 22.97 18.96 -15.70
C ILE A 469 23.76 17.74 -16.15
#